data_AF-A0A2X1LCD5-F1
#
_entry.id   AF-A0A2X1LCD5-F1
#
_cell.length_a   1.000
_cell.length_b   1.000
_cell.length_c   1.000
_cell.angle_alpha   90.00
_cell.angle_beta   90.00
_cell.angle_gamma   90.00
#
_symmetry.space_group_name_H-M   'P 1'
#
loop_
_entity.id
_entity.type
_entity.pdbx_description
1 polymer ?
#
loop_
_entity_poly.entity_id
_entity_poly.type
_entity_poly.pdbx_seq_one_letter_code
_entity_poly.pdbx_strand_id
1 'polypeptide(L)'
;MVAFGEYADDEAASTVKARDFKDATDLAVFDSANVGVAVRRLTPVECERLQGFPDGHTLIPTEKRKKVSSDELAYLRNHYPDLSEEEAAMLAADGPRYKAIGNSMAVPVMQWIGCRILATVADKQQKTINTITYTRKLRTPDEYERPIFKWVGGKFSELPTVLEHLPHGKRLIEPFVGGGSVFTNAGFRHNLLNDINGDLINFYQTLQREGHSLVTLAYSFFKNYNNADAYLEVREAFNRGKYDQLHHAAAFLYLNRHCFNGVTRYNQNGEFNVGYGKYKAPYFPHAEMEAFLADDVLKNTSFVSGDFAGVIGGGW
;
A
#
# COMPACT_ATOMS: atom_id res chain seq x y z
N MET A 1 13.06 -25.98 3.93
CA MET A 1 12.38 -24.73 3.54
C MET A 1 11.38 -24.45 4.64
N VAL A 2 11.63 -23.42 5.44
CA VAL A 2 10.87 -23.10 6.66
C VAL A 2 9.53 -22.50 6.22
N ALA A 3 8.41 -22.86 6.86
CA ALA A 3 7.11 -22.31 6.46
C ALA A 3 7.05 -20.80 6.75
N PHE A 4 6.29 -20.04 5.97
CA PHE A 4 6.15 -18.60 6.20
C PHE A 4 5.50 -18.33 7.57
N GLY A 5 6.23 -17.70 8.49
CA GLY A 5 5.84 -17.49 9.90
C GLY A 5 6.54 -18.41 10.90
N GLU A 6 7.35 -19.36 10.44
CA GLU A 6 8.30 -20.10 11.27
C GLU A 6 9.67 -19.40 11.23
N TYR A 7 10.34 -19.35 12.38
CA TYR A 7 11.62 -18.67 12.54
C TYR A 7 12.76 -19.68 12.36
N ALA A 8 13.74 -19.33 11.53
CA ALA A 8 15.00 -20.07 11.43
C ALA A 8 16.17 -19.16 11.77
N ASP A 9 17.18 -19.75 12.41
CA ASP A 9 18.45 -19.10 12.68
C ASP A 9 19.33 -19.28 11.44
N ASP A 10 19.08 -18.45 10.43
CA ASP A 10 19.87 -18.35 9.21
C ASP A 10 20.36 -16.91 8.97
N GLU A 11 21.23 -16.69 7.98
CA GLU A 11 21.78 -15.36 7.66
C GLU A 11 20.72 -14.37 7.13
N ALA A 12 19.42 -14.73 7.12
CA ALA A 12 18.32 -13.90 6.67
C ALA A 12 17.36 -13.55 7.83
N ALA A 13 17.09 -12.25 8.02
CA ALA A 13 16.16 -11.81 9.05
C ALA A 13 14.71 -12.22 8.73
N SER A 14 14.11 -13.04 9.60
CA SER A 14 12.69 -13.43 9.52
C SER A 14 11.77 -12.20 9.63
N THR A 15 10.89 -11.98 8.64
CA THR A 15 9.97 -10.84 8.64
C THR A 15 8.83 -11.07 9.64
N VAL A 16 8.79 -10.28 10.71
CA VAL A 16 7.68 -10.29 11.69
C VAL A 16 6.37 -9.88 10.98
N LYS A 17 5.24 -10.46 11.41
CA LYS A 17 3.90 -10.22 10.83
C LYS A 17 3.67 -8.73 10.52
N ALA A 18 3.37 -8.43 9.26
CA ALA A 18 3.05 -7.09 8.78
C ALA A 18 1.70 -6.52 9.28
N ARG A 19 0.97 -7.25 10.15
CA ARG A 19 -0.42 -6.93 10.52
C ARG A 19 -0.60 -5.83 11.57
N ASP A 20 0.47 -5.31 12.17
CA ASP A 20 0.34 -4.44 13.35
C ASP A 20 0.97 -3.04 13.22
N PHE A 21 1.46 -2.61 12.04
CA PHE A 21 2.40 -1.46 12.02
C PHE A 21 2.17 -0.34 10.98
N LYS A 22 2.74 0.81 11.35
CA LYS A 22 2.32 2.19 11.07
C LYS A 22 2.73 2.71 9.69
N ASP A 23 3.76 2.14 9.06
CA ASP A 23 4.21 2.40 7.69
C ASP A 23 5.05 1.18 7.21
N ALA A 24 5.23 0.98 5.90
CA ALA A 24 6.06 -0.11 5.33
C ALA A 24 7.57 -0.05 5.69
N THR A 25 7.94 0.90 6.55
CA THR A 25 9.31 1.13 7.03
C THR A 25 9.49 0.79 8.50
N ASP A 26 8.49 0.29 9.22
CA ASP A 26 8.65 -0.01 10.65
C ASP A 26 8.98 -1.50 10.88
N LEU A 27 10.04 -1.79 11.64
CA LEU A 27 10.48 -3.14 11.98
C LEU A 27 10.31 -3.40 13.48
N ALA A 28 9.68 -4.53 13.81
CA ALA A 28 9.62 -5.03 15.17
C ALA A 28 10.93 -5.77 15.48
N VAL A 29 11.73 -5.24 16.39
CA VAL A 29 12.97 -5.85 16.87
C VAL A 29 12.80 -6.27 18.32
N PHE A 30 13.29 -7.46 18.67
CA PHE A 30 13.45 -7.83 20.08
C PHE A 30 14.66 -7.08 20.62
N ASP A 31 14.44 -6.20 21.59
CA ASP A 31 15.53 -5.55 22.31
C ASP A 31 16.07 -6.54 23.34
N SER A 32 17.36 -6.88 23.28
CA SER A 32 17.99 -7.75 24.26
C SER A 32 18.25 -7.04 25.60
N ALA A 33 18.20 -5.71 25.64
CA ALA A 33 18.38 -4.91 26.85
C ALA A 33 17.06 -4.58 27.57
N ASN A 34 15.94 -4.52 26.86
CA ASN A 34 14.60 -4.39 27.44
C ASN A 34 13.78 -5.61 27.02
N VAL A 35 13.38 -6.46 27.97
CA VAL A 35 12.53 -7.64 27.71
C VAL A 35 11.19 -7.19 27.10
N GLY A 36 11.15 -6.99 25.78
CA GLY A 36 10.05 -6.36 25.06
C GLY A 36 10.34 -6.15 23.57
N VAL A 37 9.27 -6.01 22.78
CA VAL A 37 9.35 -5.69 21.35
C VAL A 37 9.51 -4.18 21.20
N ALA A 38 10.63 -3.73 20.65
CA ALA A 38 10.87 -2.34 20.28
C ALA A 38 10.59 -2.14 18.79
N VAL A 39 9.90 -1.06 18.43
CA VAL A 39 9.64 -0.71 17.03
C VAL A 39 10.58 0.41 16.64
N ARG A 40 11.38 0.18 15.60
CA ARG A 40 12.19 1.22 14.99
C ARG A 40 11.86 1.33 13.50
N ARG A 41 12.02 2.53 12.98
CA ARG A 41 11.99 2.75 11.54
C ARG A 41 13.26 2.15 10.93
N LEU A 42 13.09 1.49 9.80
CA LEU A 42 14.14 1.11 8.87
C LEU A 42 14.88 2.36 8.44
N THR A 43 16.19 2.36 8.63
CA THR A 43 17.07 3.39 8.10
C THR A 43 17.00 3.41 6.58
N PRO A 44 17.39 4.51 5.92
CA PRO A 44 17.42 4.54 4.46
C PRO A 44 18.29 3.45 3.85
N VAL A 45 19.39 3.07 4.51
CA VAL A 45 20.29 1.99 4.06
C VAL A 45 19.61 0.63 4.12
N GLU A 46 18.83 0.35 5.17
CA GLU A 46 18.08 -0.90 5.24
C GLU A 46 16.99 -0.95 4.17
N CYS A 47 16.32 0.17 3.91
CA CYS A 47 15.37 0.29 2.82
C CYS A 47 16.04 0.10 1.43
N GLU A 48 17.25 0.63 1.22
CA GLU A 48 18.05 0.40 0.01
C GLU A 48 18.31 -1.10 -0.19
N ARG A 49 18.82 -1.78 0.85
CA ARG A 49 19.09 -3.23 0.82
C ARG A 49 17.83 -4.04 0.54
N LEU A 50 16.70 -3.71 1.17
CA LEU A 50 15.41 -4.37 0.90
C LEU A 50 14.93 -4.19 -0.54
N GLN A 51 15.31 -3.09 -1.19
CA GLN A 51 15.04 -2.83 -2.60
C GLN A 51 16.15 -3.34 -3.52
N GLY A 52 17.15 -4.05 -3.00
CA GLY A 52 18.27 -4.60 -3.76
C GLY A 52 19.29 -3.57 -4.24
N PHE A 53 19.28 -2.36 -3.67
CA PHE A 53 20.25 -1.32 -3.98
C PHE A 53 21.51 -1.42 -3.10
N PRO A 54 22.68 -0.98 -3.61
CA PRO A 54 23.88 -0.81 -2.78
C PRO A 54 23.67 0.18 -1.64
N ASP A 55 24.46 0.04 -0.58
CA ASP A 55 24.47 1.00 0.52
C ASP A 55 24.81 2.41 0.04
N GLY A 56 24.00 3.39 0.43
CA GLY A 56 24.13 4.77 0.03
C GLY A 56 23.59 5.07 -1.36
N HIS A 57 22.89 4.15 -2.03
CA HIS A 57 22.32 4.39 -3.36
C HIS A 57 21.43 5.64 -3.42
N THR A 58 20.70 5.94 -2.35
CA THR A 58 19.84 7.13 -2.27
C THR A 58 20.50 8.32 -1.59
N LEU A 59 21.79 8.22 -1.25
CA LEU A 59 22.64 9.31 -0.76
C LEU A 59 22.97 10.28 -1.91
N ILE A 60 21.93 10.78 -2.57
CA ILE A 60 22.02 11.60 -3.77
C ILE A 60 22.36 13.04 -3.41
N PRO A 61 23.01 13.79 -4.33
CA PRO A 61 23.21 15.22 -4.17
C PRO A 61 21.87 15.97 -4.09
N THR A 62 21.82 16.97 -3.22
CA THR A 62 20.68 17.87 -2.97
C THR A 62 21.17 19.31 -2.80
N GLU A 63 20.25 20.25 -2.61
CA GLU A 63 20.63 21.62 -2.23
C GLU A 63 21.39 21.64 -0.90
N LYS A 64 22.39 22.53 -0.79
CA LYS A 64 23.25 22.64 0.39
C LYS A 64 22.41 22.84 1.65
N ARG A 65 22.49 21.88 2.56
CA ARG A 65 21.79 21.93 3.84
C ARG A 65 22.46 22.93 4.77
N LYS A 66 21.65 23.69 5.51
CA LYS A 66 22.15 24.70 6.48
C LYS A 66 22.87 24.09 7.67
N LYS A 67 22.55 22.83 8.01
CA LYS A 67 23.12 22.13 9.16
C LYS A 67 23.19 20.63 8.87
N VAL A 68 24.35 20.05 9.14
CA VAL A 68 24.56 18.60 9.29
C VAL A 68 24.86 18.37 10.77
N SER A 69 24.21 17.38 11.38
CA SER A 69 24.49 17.09 12.80
C SER A 69 25.87 16.44 12.97
N SER A 70 26.47 16.56 14.16
CA SER A 70 27.74 15.89 14.48
C SER A 70 27.65 14.38 14.28
N ASP A 71 26.51 13.80 14.68
CA ASP A 71 26.28 12.36 14.64
C ASP A 71 26.10 11.88 13.19
N GLU A 72 25.38 12.65 12.38
CA GLU A 72 25.24 12.38 10.95
C GLU A 72 26.59 12.50 10.23
N LEU A 73 27.37 13.53 10.53
CA LEU A 73 28.70 13.71 9.95
C LEU A 73 29.66 12.58 10.35
N ALA A 74 29.62 12.14 11.62
CA ALA A 74 30.39 11.01 12.10
C ALA A 74 29.98 9.70 11.41
N TYR A 75 28.66 9.46 11.28
CA TYR A 75 28.14 8.32 10.54
C TYR A 75 28.60 8.32 9.08
N LEU A 76 28.51 9.47 8.40
CA LEU A 76 28.94 9.62 7.02
C LEU A 76 30.45 9.39 6.88
N ARG A 77 31.28 10.00 7.73
CA ARG A 77 32.74 9.81 7.69
C ARG A 77 33.18 8.38 8.02
N ASN A 78 32.41 7.65 8.83
CA ASN A 78 32.69 6.24 9.08
C ASN A 78 32.52 5.37 7.82
N HIS A 79 31.62 5.75 6.91
CA HIS A 79 31.36 5.02 5.66
C HIS A 79 32.09 5.63 4.45
N TYR A 80 32.38 6.93 4.51
CA TYR A 80 33.03 7.73 3.48
C TYR A 80 34.12 8.61 4.12
N PRO A 81 35.32 8.05 4.41
CA PRO A 81 36.35 8.71 5.22
C PRO A 81 36.84 10.06 4.67
N ASP A 82 36.87 10.19 3.34
CA ASP A 82 37.37 11.39 2.66
C ASP A 82 36.29 12.47 2.47
N LEU A 83 35.06 12.26 2.98
CA LEU A 83 33.95 13.19 2.80
C LEU A 83 34.16 14.48 3.61
N SER A 84 34.27 15.61 2.90
CA SER A 84 34.30 16.93 3.53
C SER A 84 32.95 17.32 4.13
N GLU A 85 32.95 18.31 5.03
CA GLU A 85 31.69 18.81 5.61
C GLU A 85 30.80 19.49 4.56
N GLU A 86 31.42 20.11 3.56
CA GLU A 86 30.71 20.73 2.46
C GLU A 86 30.03 19.69 1.58
N GLU A 87 30.73 18.61 1.23
CA GLU A 87 30.13 17.49 0.49
C GLU A 87 29.04 16.80 1.31
N ALA A 88 29.26 16.56 2.60
CA ALA A 88 28.23 16.02 3.49
C ALA A 88 26.97 16.90 3.54
N ALA A 89 27.14 18.23 3.55
CA ALA A 89 26.02 19.17 3.51
C ALA A 89 25.25 19.16 2.19
N MET A 90 25.86 18.66 1.10
CA MET A 90 25.22 18.50 -0.20
C MET A 90 24.49 17.15 -0.33
N LEU A 91 24.71 16.18 0.56
CA LEU A 91 24.04 14.88 0.50
C LEU A 91 22.62 14.93 1.07
N ALA A 92 21.73 14.09 0.52
CA ALA A 92 20.36 13.92 0.98
C ALA A 92 20.28 13.46 2.45
N ALA A 93 19.49 14.17 3.25
CA ALA A 93 19.03 13.68 4.56
C ALA A 93 18.02 12.53 4.39
N ASP A 94 17.68 11.83 5.47
CA ASP A 94 16.78 10.67 5.46
C ASP A 94 15.45 10.86 4.71
N GLY A 95 14.76 11.99 4.90
CA GLY A 95 13.47 12.25 4.25
C GLY A 95 13.53 12.15 2.71
N PRO A 96 14.38 12.95 2.04
CA PRO A 96 14.65 12.82 0.61
C PRO A 96 15.12 11.43 0.18
N ARG A 97 15.94 10.74 1.00
CA ARG A 97 16.38 9.37 0.72
C ARG A 97 15.20 8.41 0.65
N TYR A 98 14.31 8.37 1.64
CA TYR A 98 13.09 7.54 1.59
C TYR A 98 12.22 7.83 0.36
N LYS A 99 12.13 9.11 -0.04
CA LYS A 99 11.39 9.50 -1.24
C LYS A 99 12.04 8.95 -2.52
N ALA A 100 13.38 8.97 -2.60
CA ALA A 100 14.13 8.46 -3.74
C ALA A 100 14.07 6.92 -3.86
N ILE A 101 14.03 6.20 -2.74
CA ILE A 101 13.85 4.73 -2.72
C ILE A 101 12.52 4.33 -3.37
N GLY A 102 11.47 5.14 -3.16
CA GLY A 102 10.15 4.90 -3.72
C GLY A 102 9.26 3.98 -2.87
N ASN A 103 8.01 3.83 -3.30
CA ASN A 103 6.97 3.06 -2.59
C ASN A 103 6.67 1.74 -3.31
N SER A 104 7.67 0.87 -3.42
CA SER A 104 7.56 -0.46 -4.02
C SER A 104 7.58 -1.56 -2.96
N MET A 105 6.97 -2.71 -3.27
CA MET A 105 7.16 -3.92 -2.48
C MET A 105 8.64 -4.30 -2.49
N ALA A 106 9.15 -4.79 -1.35
CA ALA A 106 10.55 -5.17 -1.21
C ALA A 106 10.93 -6.31 -2.18
N VAL A 107 12.17 -6.31 -2.66
CA VAL A 107 12.69 -7.30 -3.61
C VAL A 107 12.49 -8.74 -3.15
N PRO A 108 12.68 -9.11 -1.87
CA PRO A 108 12.40 -10.47 -1.40
C PRO A 108 10.94 -10.92 -1.62
N VAL A 109 9.97 -10.01 -1.47
CA VAL A 109 8.56 -10.30 -1.75
C VAL A 109 8.35 -10.57 -3.24
N MET A 110 8.90 -9.71 -4.10
CA MET A 110 8.78 -9.88 -5.55
C MET A 110 9.51 -11.13 -6.05
N GLN A 111 10.67 -11.45 -5.48
CA GLN A 111 11.41 -12.69 -5.75
C GLN A 111 10.58 -13.91 -5.35
N TRP A 112 9.98 -13.91 -4.15
CA TRP A 112 9.11 -14.99 -3.69
C TRP A 112 7.93 -15.23 -4.64
N ILE A 113 7.27 -14.16 -5.11
CA ILE A 113 6.17 -14.25 -6.09
C ILE A 113 6.70 -14.79 -7.43
N GLY A 114 7.82 -14.25 -7.92
CA GLY A 114 8.44 -14.65 -9.18
C GLY A 114 8.82 -16.13 -9.21
N CYS A 115 9.45 -16.66 -8.15
CA CYS A 115 9.79 -18.08 -8.04
C CYS A 115 8.57 -19.00 -8.18
N ARG A 116 7.41 -18.59 -7.65
CA ARG A 116 6.17 -19.38 -7.77
C ARG A 116 5.54 -19.32 -9.16
N ILE A 117 5.60 -18.16 -9.80
CA ILE A 117 5.19 -18.01 -11.20
C ILE A 117 6.04 -18.95 -12.06
N LEU A 118 7.36 -18.93 -11.88
CA LEU A 118 8.29 -19.80 -12.61
C LEU A 118 7.99 -21.28 -12.38
N ALA A 119 7.81 -21.71 -11.13
CA ALA A 119 7.45 -23.10 -10.81
C ALA A 119 6.14 -23.52 -11.52
N THR A 120 5.11 -22.66 -11.48
CA THR A 120 3.82 -22.94 -12.11
C THR A 120 3.90 -22.99 -13.64
N VAL A 121 4.71 -22.12 -14.25
CA VAL A 121 4.91 -22.09 -15.70
C VAL A 121 5.70 -23.31 -16.15
N ALA A 122 6.76 -23.69 -15.43
CA ALA A 122 7.54 -24.88 -15.70
C ALA A 122 6.66 -26.15 -15.67
N ASP A 123 5.79 -26.28 -14.67
CA ASP A 123 4.86 -27.41 -14.55
C ASP A 123 3.83 -27.47 -15.70
N LYS A 124 3.51 -26.32 -16.32
CA LYS A 124 2.49 -26.21 -17.38
C LYS A 124 3.06 -26.29 -18.80
N GLN A 125 4.38 -26.27 -19.00
CA GLN A 125 5.02 -26.37 -20.32
C GLN A 125 4.81 -27.73 -21.05
N GLN A 126 4.01 -28.65 -20.49
CA GLN A 126 3.55 -29.88 -21.14
C GLN A 126 2.14 -29.82 -21.75
N LYS A 127 1.41 -28.69 -21.67
CA LYS A 127 0.14 -28.49 -22.39
C LYS A 127 0.22 -27.24 -23.25
N THR A 128 0.03 -27.42 -24.56
CA THR A 128 0.16 -26.43 -25.63
C THR A 128 -0.42 -25.06 -25.27
N ILE A 129 0.44 -24.05 -25.19
CA ILE A 129 0.08 -22.63 -25.13
C ILE A 129 -0.38 -22.23 -26.53
N ASN A 130 -1.66 -22.39 -26.89
CA ASN A 130 -2.17 -21.87 -28.17
C ASN A 130 -3.68 -21.66 -28.23
N THR A 131 -4.32 -21.19 -27.16
CA THR A 131 -5.63 -20.53 -27.29
C THR A 131 -5.86 -19.56 -26.14
N ILE A 132 -5.58 -18.26 -26.35
CA ILE A 132 -6.16 -17.22 -25.49
C ILE A 132 -7.67 -17.28 -25.69
N THR A 133 -8.38 -17.91 -24.77
CA THR A 133 -9.85 -18.02 -24.82
C THR A 133 -10.56 -16.89 -24.08
N TYR A 134 -9.80 -16.04 -23.38
CA TYR A 134 -10.32 -15.00 -22.51
C TYR A 134 -9.63 -13.67 -22.79
N THR A 135 -10.31 -12.79 -23.50
CA THR A 135 -9.85 -11.42 -23.79
C THR A 135 -10.43 -10.47 -22.74
N ARG A 136 -9.56 -9.68 -22.11
CA ARG A 136 -9.99 -8.60 -21.19
C ARG A 136 -10.43 -7.38 -21.98
N LYS A 137 -11.39 -6.62 -21.47
CA LYS A 137 -11.84 -5.36 -22.10
C LYS A 137 -10.76 -4.30 -21.93
N LEU A 138 -10.13 -3.88 -23.02
CA LEU A 138 -9.15 -2.79 -22.97
C LEU A 138 -9.88 -1.45 -22.87
N ARG A 139 -9.30 -0.53 -22.10
CA ARG A 139 -9.73 0.87 -21.99
C ARG A 139 -8.68 1.77 -22.61
N THR A 140 -9.11 2.81 -23.30
CA THR A 140 -8.20 3.89 -23.74
C THR A 140 -7.97 4.89 -22.59
N PRO A 141 -6.90 5.71 -22.62
CA PRO A 141 -6.59 6.63 -21.53
C PRO A 141 -7.70 7.62 -21.15
N ASP A 142 -8.56 7.98 -22.08
CA ASP A 142 -9.74 8.82 -21.88
C ASP A 142 -10.90 8.09 -21.17
N GLU A 143 -10.88 6.77 -21.14
CA GLU A 143 -11.86 5.91 -20.47
C GLU A 143 -11.38 5.44 -19.08
N TYR A 144 -10.21 5.92 -18.61
CA TYR A 144 -9.64 5.50 -17.33
C TYR A 144 -10.42 6.07 -16.14
N GLU A 145 -10.79 5.17 -15.25
CA GLU A 145 -11.52 5.47 -14.02
C GLU A 145 -10.55 5.74 -12.87
N ARG A 146 -10.74 6.89 -12.23
CA ARG A 146 -9.93 7.27 -11.07
C ARG A 146 -10.28 6.36 -9.87
N PRO A 147 -9.31 6.08 -8.99
CA PRO A 147 -9.58 5.32 -7.78
C PRO A 147 -10.42 6.13 -6.78
N ILE A 148 -11.28 5.42 -6.02
CA ILE A 148 -12.14 5.99 -4.97
C ILE A 148 -11.31 6.55 -3.80
N PHE A 149 -10.11 6.04 -3.55
CA PHE A 149 -9.25 6.49 -2.45
C PHE A 149 -8.07 7.32 -2.94
N LYS A 150 -7.63 8.27 -2.10
CA LYS A 150 -6.24 8.73 -2.15
C LYS A 150 -5.39 7.64 -1.52
N TRP A 151 -4.46 7.07 -2.28
CA TRP A 151 -3.66 5.95 -1.81
C TRP A 151 -2.19 6.13 -2.18
N VAL A 152 -1.32 5.92 -1.19
CA VAL A 152 0.13 5.97 -1.40
C VAL A 152 0.52 4.86 -2.38
N GLY A 153 1.32 5.20 -3.39
CA GLY A 153 1.71 4.25 -4.44
C GLY A 153 0.63 3.98 -5.49
N GLY A 154 -0.46 4.76 -5.53
CA GLY A 154 -1.49 4.66 -6.57
C GLY A 154 -0.89 4.70 -7.97
N LYS A 155 -1.30 3.76 -8.83
CA LYS A 155 -0.70 3.51 -10.16
C LYS A 155 -1.44 4.16 -11.31
N PHE A 156 -2.31 5.13 -11.03
CA PHE A 156 -3.16 5.74 -12.06
C PHE A 156 -2.35 6.40 -13.19
N SER A 157 -1.24 7.08 -12.89
CA SER A 157 -0.36 7.68 -13.92
C SER A 157 0.34 6.64 -14.78
N GLU A 158 0.60 5.45 -14.23
CA GLU A 158 1.34 4.37 -14.89
C GLU A 158 0.42 3.40 -15.64
N LEU A 159 -0.90 3.65 -15.66
CA LEU A 159 -1.86 2.77 -16.31
C LEU A 159 -1.54 2.47 -17.78
N PRO A 160 -1.13 3.43 -18.64
CA PRO A 160 -0.78 3.11 -20.02
C PRO A 160 0.29 2.01 -20.11
N THR A 161 1.38 2.17 -19.35
CA THR A 161 2.50 1.22 -19.30
C THR A 161 2.07 -0.12 -18.69
N VAL A 162 1.36 -0.10 -17.55
CA VAL A 162 0.92 -1.32 -16.87
C VAL A 162 -0.03 -2.12 -17.76
N LEU A 163 -1.01 -1.46 -18.37
CA LEU A 163 -2.01 -2.12 -19.20
C LEU A 163 -1.45 -2.57 -20.54
N GLU A 164 -0.41 -1.95 -21.08
CA GLU A 164 0.28 -2.49 -22.26
C GLU A 164 0.92 -3.86 -21.99
N HIS A 165 1.52 -4.03 -20.82
CA HIS A 165 2.26 -5.23 -20.45
C HIS A 165 1.41 -6.30 -19.75
N LEU A 166 0.18 -5.96 -19.33
CA LEU A 166 -0.71 -6.88 -18.63
C LEU A 166 -1.41 -7.83 -19.64
N PRO A 167 -1.11 -9.14 -19.61
CA PRO A 167 -1.63 -10.08 -20.61
C PRO A 167 -3.15 -10.29 -20.47
N HIS A 168 -3.74 -10.86 -21.52
CA HIS A 168 -5.09 -11.42 -21.43
C HIS A 168 -5.14 -12.64 -20.50
N GLY A 169 -6.31 -12.89 -19.89
CA GLY A 169 -6.47 -14.02 -18.99
C GLY A 169 -7.87 -14.12 -18.41
N LYS A 170 -8.14 -15.26 -17.78
CA LYS A 170 -9.45 -15.56 -17.17
C LYS A 170 -9.71 -14.73 -15.92
N ARG A 171 -8.68 -14.46 -15.12
CA ARG A 171 -8.77 -13.83 -13.81
C ARG A 171 -7.55 -12.93 -13.57
N LEU A 172 -7.79 -11.75 -13.01
CA LEU A 172 -6.75 -10.92 -12.41
C LEU A 172 -6.61 -11.28 -10.93
N ILE A 173 -5.38 -11.36 -10.45
CA ILE A 173 -5.07 -11.50 -9.03
C ILE A 173 -4.20 -10.30 -8.65
N GLU A 174 -4.70 -9.44 -7.77
CA GLU A 174 -3.92 -8.34 -7.18
C GLU A 174 -3.70 -8.61 -5.70
N PRO A 175 -2.52 -9.12 -5.30
CA PRO A 175 -2.21 -9.40 -3.91
C PRO A 175 -2.07 -8.14 -3.03
N PHE A 176 -1.90 -6.97 -3.67
CA PHE A 176 -1.69 -5.66 -3.05
C PHE A 176 -2.55 -4.61 -3.78
N VAL A 177 -3.87 -4.73 -3.68
CA VAL A 177 -4.81 -3.93 -4.49
C VAL A 177 -4.74 -2.43 -4.17
N GLY A 178 -4.48 -2.07 -2.90
CA GLY A 178 -4.46 -0.69 -2.44
C GLY A 178 -5.68 0.12 -2.90
N GLY A 179 -5.43 1.33 -3.39
CA GLY A 179 -6.48 2.23 -3.91
C GLY A 179 -7.21 1.72 -5.15
N GLY A 180 -6.80 0.60 -5.75
CA GLY A 180 -7.56 -0.07 -6.81
C GLY A 180 -7.39 0.48 -8.22
N SER A 181 -6.34 1.26 -8.50
CA SER A 181 -6.17 1.90 -9.81
C SER A 181 -6.08 0.91 -10.98
N VAL A 182 -5.46 -0.26 -10.78
CA VAL A 182 -5.21 -1.23 -11.85
C VAL A 182 -6.48 -2.04 -12.13
N PHE A 183 -7.03 -2.74 -11.14
CA PHE A 183 -8.17 -3.64 -11.39
C PHE A 183 -9.39 -2.93 -11.99
N THR A 184 -9.69 -1.69 -11.58
CA THR A 184 -10.82 -0.91 -12.13
C THR A 184 -10.65 -0.64 -13.64
N ASN A 185 -9.41 -0.63 -14.13
CA ASN A 185 -9.06 -0.33 -15.50
C ASN A 185 -8.55 -1.55 -16.30
N ALA A 186 -8.31 -2.68 -15.63
CA ALA A 186 -7.70 -3.86 -16.24
C ALA A 186 -8.68 -4.67 -17.11
N GLY A 187 -9.98 -4.55 -16.87
CA GLY A 187 -11.04 -5.12 -17.72
C GLY A 187 -11.19 -6.64 -17.68
N PHE A 188 -10.68 -7.29 -16.64
CA PHE A 188 -10.88 -8.72 -16.42
C PHE A 188 -12.27 -8.98 -15.87
N ARG A 189 -12.90 -10.08 -16.33
CA ARG A 189 -14.22 -10.49 -15.85
C ARG A 189 -14.21 -11.01 -14.41
N HIS A 190 -13.14 -11.68 -13.99
CA HIS A 190 -12.98 -12.21 -12.64
C HIS A 190 -11.76 -11.59 -11.97
N ASN A 191 -11.90 -11.20 -10.71
CA ASN A 191 -10.80 -10.60 -9.96
C ASN A 191 -10.72 -11.21 -8.56
N LEU A 192 -9.50 -11.46 -8.08
CA LEU A 192 -9.19 -11.76 -6.69
C LEU A 192 -8.30 -10.63 -6.18
N LEU A 193 -8.84 -9.79 -5.32
CA LEU A 193 -8.22 -8.56 -4.86
C LEU A 193 -7.94 -8.67 -3.37
N ASN A 194 -6.67 -8.56 -3.01
CA ASN A 194 -6.23 -8.66 -1.63
C ASN A 194 -5.52 -7.39 -1.17
N ASP A 195 -5.73 -7.05 0.10
CA ASP A 195 -4.88 -6.13 0.82
C ASP A 195 -4.77 -6.58 2.27
N ILE A 196 -3.67 -6.22 2.93
CA ILE A 196 -3.55 -6.45 4.37
C ILE A 196 -4.45 -5.51 5.17
N ASN A 197 -4.79 -4.34 4.61
CA ASN A 197 -5.64 -3.35 5.24
C ASN A 197 -7.11 -3.81 5.27
N GLY A 198 -7.59 -4.22 6.44
CA GLY A 198 -8.96 -4.67 6.66
C GLY A 198 -10.02 -3.60 6.44
N ASP A 199 -9.74 -2.33 6.74
CA ASP A 199 -10.70 -1.23 6.55
C ASP A 199 -10.96 -0.94 5.07
N LEU A 200 -9.90 -1.00 4.26
CA LEU A 200 -9.98 -0.89 2.81
C LEU A 200 -10.82 -2.03 2.20
N ILE A 201 -10.56 -3.26 2.63
CA ILE A 201 -11.30 -4.43 2.16
C ILE A 201 -12.75 -4.39 2.63
N ASN A 202 -13.02 -3.99 3.88
CA ASN A 202 -14.38 -3.77 4.38
C ASN A 202 -15.13 -2.73 3.54
N PHE A 203 -14.47 -1.63 3.15
CA PHE A 203 -15.09 -0.64 2.27
C PHE A 203 -15.52 -1.25 0.94
N TYR A 204 -14.63 -1.96 0.23
CA TYR A 204 -14.97 -2.54 -1.07
C TYR A 204 -16.05 -3.63 -0.96
N GLN A 205 -15.99 -4.49 0.07
CA GLN A 205 -17.03 -5.48 0.34
C GLN A 205 -18.39 -4.83 0.64
N THR A 206 -18.39 -3.74 1.41
CA THR A 206 -19.61 -2.96 1.71
C THR A 206 -20.15 -2.28 0.47
N LEU A 207 -19.27 -1.69 -0.36
CA LEU A 207 -19.66 -1.08 -1.63
C LEU A 207 -20.30 -2.11 -2.57
N GLN A 208 -19.75 -3.33 -2.62
CA GLN A 208 -20.29 -4.43 -3.42
C GLN A 208 -21.66 -4.91 -2.92
N ARG A 209 -21.88 -4.97 -1.60
CA ARG A 209 -23.11 -5.54 -1.01
C ARG A 209 -24.24 -4.52 -0.85
N GLU A 210 -23.91 -3.29 -0.48
CA GLU A 210 -24.86 -2.27 0.01
C GLU A 210 -24.53 -0.87 -0.58
N GLY A 211 -24.08 -0.84 -1.83
CA GLY A 211 -23.47 0.34 -2.45
C GLY A 211 -24.22 1.66 -2.31
N HIS A 212 -25.52 1.70 -2.63
CA HIS A 212 -26.31 2.93 -2.52
C HIS A 212 -26.45 3.43 -1.08
N SER A 213 -26.58 2.51 -0.11
CA SER A 213 -26.58 2.86 1.32
C SER A 213 -25.24 3.46 1.74
N LEU A 214 -24.13 2.88 1.27
CA LEU A 214 -22.78 3.39 1.55
C LEU A 214 -22.55 4.78 0.94
N VAL A 215 -22.95 5.00 -0.32
CA VAL A 215 -22.86 6.30 -0.99
C VAL A 215 -23.62 7.36 -0.20
N THR A 216 -24.86 7.06 0.18
CA THR A 216 -25.74 7.99 0.91
C THR A 216 -25.15 8.34 2.28
N LEU A 217 -24.70 7.31 3.02
CA LEU A 217 -24.13 7.51 4.34
C LEU A 217 -22.81 8.28 4.27
N ALA A 218 -21.89 7.88 3.38
CA ALA A 218 -20.62 8.58 3.20
C ALA A 218 -20.84 10.05 2.80
N TYR A 219 -21.78 10.34 1.90
CA TYR A 219 -22.13 11.72 1.56
C TYR A 219 -22.57 12.54 2.79
N SER A 220 -23.32 11.93 3.72
CA SER A 220 -23.73 12.58 4.97
C SER A 220 -22.53 12.95 5.86
N PHE A 221 -21.50 12.09 5.94
CA PHE A 221 -20.25 12.41 6.65
C PHE A 221 -19.54 13.62 6.02
N PHE A 222 -19.41 13.65 4.70
CA PHE A 222 -18.73 14.74 3.98
C PHE A 222 -19.47 16.08 4.11
N LYS A 223 -20.80 16.04 4.10
CA LYS A 223 -21.63 17.24 4.21
C LYS A 223 -21.61 17.85 5.61
N ASN A 224 -21.64 17.01 6.65
CA ASN A 224 -21.94 17.47 8.01
C ASN A 224 -20.69 17.62 8.90
N TYR A 225 -19.56 17.01 8.57
CA TYR A 225 -18.41 16.86 9.48
C TYR A 225 -17.11 17.52 8.96
N ASN A 226 -17.17 18.63 8.21
CA ASN A 226 -15.96 19.27 7.66
C ASN A 226 -15.33 20.35 8.58
N ASN A 227 -15.06 19.99 9.84
CA ASN A 227 -14.33 20.83 10.80
C ASN A 227 -13.44 19.96 11.72
N ALA A 228 -12.56 20.61 12.50
CA ALA A 228 -11.56 19.91 13.29
C ALA A 228 -12.17 19.04 14.40
N ASP A 229 -13.17 19.55 15.13
CA ASP A 229 -13.79 18.84 16.24
C ASP A 229 -14.59 17.63 15.74
N ALA A 230 -15.39 17.83 14.70
CA ALA A 230 -16.14 16.78 14.02
C ALA A 230 -15.22 15.68 13.46
N TYR A 231 -14.08 16.05 12.86
CA TYR A 231 -13.09 15.09 12.39
C TYR A 231 -12.52 14.24 13.52
N LEU A 232 -12.20 14.85 14.67
CA LEU A 232 -11.70 14.13 15.84
C LEU A 232 -12.77 13.19 16.41
N GLU A 233 -14.03 13.62 16.47
CA GLU A 233 -15.15 12.79 16.91
C GLU A 233 -15.33 11.54 16.03
N VAL A 234 -15.36 11.72 14.71
CA VAL A 234 -15.49 10.60 13.76
C VAL A 234 -14.29 9.65 13.88
N ARG A 235 -13.07 10.19 14.00
CA ARG A 235 -11.85 9.39 14.17
C ARG A 235 -11.85 8.59 15.48
N GLU A 236 -12.30 9.20 16.57
CA GLU A 236 -12.43 8.50 17.86
C GLU A 236 -13.48 7.39 17.80
N ALA A 237 -14.64 7.65 17.19
CA ALA A 237 -15.68 6.63 17.03
C ALA A 237 -15.22 5.46 16.15
N PHE A 238 -14.47 5.77 15.08
CA PHE A 238 -13.81 4.78 14.21
C PHE A 238 -12.82 3.92 14.99
N ASN A 239 -11.90 4.54 15.73
CA ASN A 239 -10.88 3.82 16.51
C ASN A 239 -11.46 2.97 17.65
N ARG A 240 -12.55 3.43 18.28
CA ARG A 240 -13.23 2.71 19.37
C ARG A 240 -14.16 1.59 18.87
N GLY A 241 -14.25 1.35 17.56
CA GLY A 241 -15.11 0.32 16.99
C GLY A 241 -16.59 0.55 17.27
N LYS A 242 -17.04 1.80 17.32
CA LYS A 242 -18.47 2.14 17.59
C LYS A 242 -19.39 1.90 16.39
N TYR A 243 -18.82 1.67 15.22
CA TYR A 243 -19.54 1.59 13.96
C TYR A 243 -19.80 0.14 13.55
N ASP A 244 -20.97 -0.10 12.94
CA ASP A 244 -21.19 -1.31 12.14
C ASP A 244 -20.36 -1.25 10.84
N GLN A 245 -20.37 -2.32 10.04
CA GLN A 245 -19.56 -2.41 8.81
C GLN A 245 -19.82 -1.24 7.83
N LEU A 246 -21.09 -0.82 7.70
CA LEU A 246 -21.51 0.23 6.78
C LEU A 246 -21.01 1.61 7.23
N HIS A 247 -21.23 1.94 8.50
CA HIS A 247 -20.75 3.18 9.10
C HIS A 247 -19.21 3.22 9.14
N HIS A 248 -18.57 2.07 9.39
CA HIS A 248 -17.11 1.97 9.42
C HIS A 248 -16.50 2.21 8.04
N ALA A 249 -17.10 1.65 6.98
CA ALA A 249 -16.71 1.93 5.60
C ALA A 249 -16.90 3.41 5.23
N ALA A 250 -18.05 4.00 5.58
CA ALA A 250 -18.33 5.41 5.31
C ALA A 250 -17.34 6.34 6.04
N ALA A 251 -17.08 6.06 7.33
CA ALA A 251 -16.12 6.78 8.15
C ALA A 251 -14.69 6.62 7.60
N PHE A 252 -14.29 5.44 7.14
CA PHE A 252 -12.98 5.22 6.53
C PHE A 252 -12.75 6.09 5.28
N LEU A 253 -13.73 6.14 4.37
CA LEU A 253 -13.67 7.02 3.20
C LEU A 253 -13.61 8.51 3.60
N TYR A 254 -14.44 8.91 4.57
CA TYR A 254 -14.41 10.25 5.13
C TYR A 254 -13.02 10.59 5.69
N LEU A 255 -12.45 9.74 6.54
CA LEU A 255 -11.13 9.96 7.15
C LEU A 255 -10.05 10.08 6.08
N ASN A 256 -10.03 9.21 5.06
CA ASN A 256 -9.07 9.30 3.95
C ASN A 256 -9.20 10.62 3.16
N ARG A 257 -10.41 11.10 2.90
CA ARG A 257 -10.59 12.34 2.13
C ARG A 257 -10.36 13.61 2.95
N HIS A 258 -10.46 13.54 4.28
CA HIS A 258 -10.35 14.68 5.20
C HIS A 258 -9.01 14.74 5.96
N CYS A 259 -8.24 13.65 6.03
CA CYS A 259 -6.94 13.63 6.71
C CYS A 259 -5.84 14.29 5.89
N PHE A 260 -4.73 14.64 6.53
CA PHE A 260 -3.56 15.18 5.88
C PHE A 260 -3.05 14.27 4.75
N ASN A 261 -3.05 14.79 3.52
CA ASN A 261 -2.61 14.15 2.28
C ASN A 261 -3.30 12.83 1.90
N GLY A 262 -4.42 12.49 2.55
CA GLY A 262 -5.10 11.22 2.29
C GLY A 262 -4.27 9.99 2.61
N VAL A 263 -3.39 10.10 3.60
CA VAL A 263 -2.59 8.98 4.09
C VAL A 263 -3.47 8.14 5.02
N THR A 264 -3.39 6.83 4.86
CA THR A 264 -4.00 5.86 5.77
C THR A 264 -2.93 5.32 6.69
N ARG A 265 -2.97 5.71 7.98
CA ARG A 265 -1.91 5.40 8.95
C ARG A 265 -2.49 5.04 10.32
N TYR A 266 -2.00 3.97 10.91
CA TYR A 266 -2.42 3.47 12.22
C TYR A 266 -1.25 3.51 13.22
N ASN A 267 -1.53 3.55 14.52
CA ASN A 267 -0.51 3.30 15.55
C ASN A 267 -0.44 1.79 15.88
N GLN A 268 0.40 1.42 16.85
CA GLN A 268 0.56 0.04 17.32
C GLN A 268 -0.69 -0.56 17.96
N ASN A 269 -1.65 0.28 18.38
CA ASN A 269 -2.93 -0.18 18.90
C ASN A 269 -3.97 -0.40 17.78
N GLY A 270 -3.56 -0.29 16.50
CA GLY A 270 -4.47 -0.36 15.36
C GLY A 270 -5.33 0.89 15.19
N GLU A 271 -5.02 2.00 15.86
CA GLU A 271 -5.83 3.22 15.83
C GLU A 271 -5.37 4.16 14.71
N PHE A 272 -6.31 4.60 13.87
CA PHE A 272 -6.05 5.62 12.86
C PHE A 272 -5.58 6.91 13.52
N ASN A 273 -4.42 7.43 13.11
CA ASN A 273 -3.73 8.52 13.83
C ASN A 273 -3.31 9.71 12.94
N VAL A 274 -3.85 9.82 11.72
CA VAL A 274 -3.55 10.96 10.85
C VAL A 274 -4.33 12.19 11.32
N GLY A 275 -3.70 13.36 11.21
CA GLY A 275 -4.30 14.64 11.60
C GLY A 275 -5.26 15.17 10.54
N TYR A 276 -6.13 16.11 10.95
CA TYR A 276 -7.08 16.78 10.06
C TYR A 276 -6.35 17.59 8.97
N GLY A 277 -6.74 17.40 7.71
CA GLY A 277 -6.10 17.99 6.53
C GLY A 277 -6.52 19.44 6.22
N LYS A 278 -7.55 19.95 6.89
CA LYS A 278 -8.04 21.35 6.74
C LYS A 278 -8.41 21.75 5.31
N TYR A 279 -8.89 20.80 4.49
CA TYR A 279 -9.36 21.09 3.14
C TYR A 279 -10.68 21.87 3.18
N LYS A 280 -10.79 22.94 2.39
CA LYS A 280 -12.01 23.78 2.34
C LYS A 280 -13.23 22.98 1.86
N ALA A 281 -13.05 22.14 0.85
CA ALA A 281 -14.08 21.29 0.28
C ALA A 281 -13.44 19.95 -0.17
N PRO A 282 -13.37 18.95 0.71
CA PRO A 282 -12.94 17.60 0.34
C PRO A 282 -13.79 17.05 -0.81
N TYR A 283 -13.12 16.55 -1.85
CA TYR A 283 -13.81 15.90 -2.97
C TYR A 283 -14.47 14.60 -2.53
N PHE A 284 -15.79 14.51 -2.71
CA PHE A 284 -16.56 13.29 -2.53
C PHE A 284 -16.56 12.47 -3.84
N PRO A 285 -16.00 11.25 -3.86
CA PRO A 285 -15.83 10.45 -5.08
C PRO A 285 -17.13 9.75 -5.51
N HIS A 286 -18.20 10.52 -5.69
CA HIS A 286 -19.51 10.00 -6.07
C HIS A 286 -19.47 9.33 -7.44
N ALA A 287 -18.85 9.98 -8.43
CA ALA A 287 -18.77 9.45 -9.79
C ALA A 287 -17.98 8.13 -9.83
N GLU A 288 -16.84 8.05 -9.11
CA GLU A 288 -16.04 6.83 -9.04
C GLU A 288 -16.79 5.69 -8.33
N MET A 289 -17.56 5.99 -7.28
CA MET A 289 -18.38 4.99 -6.61
C MET A 289 -19.53 4.51 -7.51
N GLU A 290 -20.23 5.40 -8.21
CA GLU A 290 -21.30 5.03 -9.15
C GLU A 290 -20.76 4.25 -10.36
N ALA A 291 -19.62 4.65 -10.93
CA ALA A 291 -18.96 3.91 -12.00
C ALA A 291 -18.59 2.50 -11.56
N PHE A 292 -18.12 2.35 -10.32
CA PHE A 292 -17.86 1.04 -9.72
C PHE A 292 -19.13 0.18 -9.64
N LEU A 293 -20.23 0.74 -9.12
CA LEU A 293 -21.51 0.04 -8.97
C LEU A 293 -22.17 -0.33 -10.30
N ALA A 294 -21.96 0.46 -11.34
CA ALA A 294 -22.47 0.20 -12.68
C ALA A 294 -21.73 -0.94 -13.40
N ASP A 295 -20.53 -1.32 -12.95
CA ASP A 295 -19.72 -2.34 -13.60
C ASP A 295 -20.07 -3.75 -13.08
N ASP A 296 -20.58 -4.60 -13.97
CA ASP A 296 -20.87 -6.01 -13.70
C ASP A 296 -19.64 -6.82 -13.24
N VAL A 297 -18.43 -6.28 -13.42
CA VAL A 297 -17.19 -6.84 -12.88
C VAL A 297 -17.26 -7.06 -11.37
N LEU A 298 -18.04 -6.24 -10.65
CA LEU A 298 -18.19 -6.38 -9.21
C LEU A 298 -18.77 -7.73 -8.82
N LYS A 299 -19.76 -8.24 -9.53
CA LYS A 299 -20.41 -9.52 -9.20
C LYS A 299 -19.43 -10.70 -9.25
N ASN A 300 -18.31 -10.53 -9.94
CA ASN A 300 -17.31 -11.56 -10.18
C ASN A 300 -15.95 -11.21 -9.54
N THR A 301 -15.95 -10.25 -8.62
CA THR A 301 -14.75 -9.79 -7.91
C THR A 301 -14.82 -10.22 -6.44
N SER A 302 -13.76 -10.88 -5.97
CA SER A 302 -13.60 -11.28 -4.57
C SER A 302 -12.60 -10.36 -3.89
N PHE A 303 -13.02 -9.71 -2.81
CA PHE A 303 -12.14 -8.91 -1.95
C PHE A 303 -11.77 -9.71 -0.71
N VAL A 304 -10.48 -9.86 -0.44
CA VAL A 304 -9.93 -10.63 0.68
C VAL A 304 -9.00 -9.75 1.50
N SER A 305 -9.07 -9.87 2.83
CA SER A 305 -8.10 -9.23 3.71
C SER A 305 -7.15 -10.26 4.29
N GLY A 306 -5.90 -10.21 3.89
CA GLY A 306 -4.94 -11.27 4.20
C GLY A 306 -3.51 -10.91 3.84
N ASP A 307 -2.61 -11.74 4.37
CA ASP A 307 -1.24 -11.75 3.90
C ASP A 307 -1.19 -12.25 2.44
N PHE A 308 -0.39 -11.59 1.62
CA PHE A 308 -0.28 -11.88 0.19
C PHE A 308 0.15 -13.33 -0.09
N ALA A 309 0.99 -13.91 0.77
CA ALA A 309 1.47 -15.27 0.58
C ALA A 309 0.35 -16.29 0.78
N GLY A 310 -0.56 -16.03 1.73
CA GLY A 310 -1.76 -16.84 1.94
C GLY A 310 -2.73 -16.76 0.76
N VAL A 311 -2.90 -15.59 0.16
CA VAL A 311 -3.77 -15.43 -1.01
C VAL A 311 -3.15 -16.04 -2.27
N ILE A 312 -1.86 -15.88 -2.51
CA ILE A 312 -1.19 -16.47 -3.69
C ILE A 312 -1.01 -17.98 -3.53
N GLY A 313 -0.76 -18.46 -2.30
CA GLY A 313 -0.56 -19.89 -2.01
C GLY A 313 -1.85 -20.69 -1.83
N GLY A 314 -3.00 -20.01 -1.63
CA GLY A 314 -4.30 -20.65 -1.51
C GLY A 314 -4.80 -21.21 -2.85
N GLY A 315 -5.51 -22.34 -2.81
CA GLY A 315 -6.20 -22.87 -3.98
C GLY A 315 -7.48 -22.06 -4.26
N TRP A 316 -7.39 -21.09 -5.17
CA TRP A 316 -8.51 -20.20 -5.59
C TRP A 316 -8.94 -20.41 -7.04
#